data_AF-A0A4U7BJQ1-F1
#
_entry.id   AF-A0A4U7BJQ1-F1
#
_cell.length_a   1.000
_cell.length_b   1.000
_cell.length_c   1.000
_cell.angle_alpha   90.00
_cell.angle_beta   90.00
_cell.angle_gamma   90.00
#
_symmetry.space_group_name_H-M   'P 1'
#
loop_
_entity.id
_entity.type
_entity.pdbx_description
1 polymer ?
#
loop_
_entity_poly.entity_id
_entity_poly.type
_entity_poly.pdbx_seq_one_letter_code
_entity_poly.pdbx_strand_id
1 'polypeptide(L)'
;MIALLALFAFILTWQFFNYAFIFLIFIFYAFMREFLIFLKFRKNVLKEATIVKNSLIYRITSGDFYLYIISFFMALFATFSLFSNLITSQKQDFLFLFIFLPLFLLFFKKKFHLQFIDNAYNDFRIIVITSFFTAFIYSLFNLFFVKQVDFNLNDFYQNMIYYKNSSFFIFDFISQCLAILNGLKEYFLFSFGIIWFKIFNFIFDFLNFFILSSFISYLYNFAFKKNKIYIFIFSFLIAITLFFSRETKNESVKTYHKEIFFMVNNLSFLKEQNLSTLKEDKDKLDKNLRQVREILNKNAFEIGIWWFSKEKEDLQKSLNESLK
;
A
#
# COMPACT_ATOMS: atom_id res chain seq x y z
N MET A 1 -2.56 -1.23 -28.32
CA MET A 1 -1.14 -1.57 -28.57
C MET A 1 -0.22 -0.44 -28.15
N ILE A 2 -0.34 0.78 -28.69
CA ILE A 2 0.51 1.93 -28.33
C ILE A 2 0.55 2.19 -26.82
N ALA A 3 -0.60 2.24 -26.13
CA ALA A 3 -0.63 2.47 -24.68
C ALA A 3 0.07 1.37 -23.85
N LEU A 4 0.06 0.14 -24.36
CA LEU A 4 0.67 -1.01 -23.68
C LEU A 4 2.19 -1.03 -23.92
N LEU A 5 2.63 -0.66 -25.13
CA LEU A 5 4.04 -0.37 -25.43
C LEU A 5 4.56 0.82 -24.63
N ALA A 6 3.75 1.87 -24.45
CA ALA A 6 4.10 3.02 -23.63
C ALA A 6 4.27 2.61 -22.15
N LEU A 7 3.41 1.73 -21.63
CA LEU A 7 3.58 1.15 -20.29
C LEU A 7 4.90 0.38 -20.19
N PHE A 8 5.24 -0.45 -21.17
CA PHE A 8 6.50 -1.19 -21.18
C PHE A 8 7.72 -0.29 -21.28
N ALA A 9 7.69 0.70 -22.16
CA ALA A 9 8.75 1.69 -22.32
C ALA A 9 8.93 2.50 -21.02
N PHE A 10 7.84 2.90 -20.39
CA PHE A 10 7.87 3.59 -19.10
C PHE A 10 8.59 2.76 -18.03
N ILE A 11 8.20 1.50 -17.83
CA ILE A 11 8.79 0.65 -16.77
C ILE A 11 10.30 0.44 -17.00
N LEU A 12 10.74 0.32 -18.25
CA LEU A 12 12.16 0.14 -18.56
C LEU A 12 13.00 1.41 -18.43
N THR A 13 12.40 2.59 -18.58
CA THR A 13 13.14 3.85 -18.74
C THR A 13 12.98 4.83 -17.60
N TRP A 14 11.97 4.71 -16.74
CA TRP A 14 11.64 5.74 -15.74
C TRP A 14 12.79 6.06 -14.77
N GLN A 15 13.69 5.12 -14.49
CA GLN A 15 14.85 5.36 -13.61
C GLN A 15 15.98 6.14 -14.29
N PHE A 16 16.12 6.02 -15.61
CA PHE A 16 17.30 6.48 -16.35
C PHE A 16 17.01 7.64 -17.30
N PHE A 17 15.75 7.85 -17.66
CA PHE A 17 15.36 8.76 -18.73
C PHE A 17 14.44 9.89 -18.22
N ASN A 18 14.92 11.13 -18.34
CA ASN A 18 14.22 12.32 -17.86
C ASN A 18 12.85 12.54 -18.51
N TYR A 19 12.67 12.11 -19.76
CA TYR A 19 11.42 12.28 -20.50
C TYR A 19 10.47 11.07 -20.41
N ALA A 20 10.71 10.14 -19.47
CA ALA A 20 9.83 8.99 -19.29
C ALA A 20 8.37 9.37 -18.99
N PHE A 21 8.10 10.57 -18.48
CA PHE A 21 6.74 11.08 -18.27
C PHE A 21 5.90 11.16 -19.57
N ILE A 22 6.53 11.29 -20.73
CA ILE A 22 5.83 11.35 -22.03
C ILE A 22 5.02 10.07 -22.27
N PHE A 23 5.51 8.92 -21.81
CA PHE A 23 4.80 7.65 -21.94
C PHE A 23 3.47 7.63 -21.16
N LEU A 24 3.36 8.39 -20.07
CA LEU A 24 2.12 8.49 -19.28
C LEU A 24 0.99 9.15 -20.08
N ILE A 25 1.29 10.02 -21.05
CA ILE A 25 0.29 10.69 -21.90
C ILE A 25 -0.48 9.66 -22.74
N PHE A 26 0.22 8.67 -23.30
CA PHE A 26 -0.42 7.61 -24.09
C PHE A 26 -1.28 6.68 -23.23
N ILE A 27 -0.86 6.43 -21.99
CA ILE A 27 -1.62 5.65 -21.01
C ILE A 27 -2.87 6.42 -20.58
N PHE A 28 -2.73 7.72 -20.30
CA PHE A 28 -3.84 8.63 -19.99
C PHE A 28 -4.91 8.60 -21.07
N TYR A 29 -4.51 8.76 -22.33
CA TYR A 29 -5.43 8.74 -23.46
C TYR A 29 -6.19 7.40 -23.58
N ALA A 30 -5.53 6.27 -23.30
CA ALA A 30 -6.19 4.98 -23.32
C ALA A 30 -7.26 4.84 -22.23
N PHE A 31 -6.95 5.28 -21.00
CA PHE A 31 -7.93 5.29 -19.91
C PHE A 31 -9.10 6.23 -20.20
N MET A 32 -8.82 7.44 -20.68
CA MET A 32 -9.85 8.40 -21.12
C MET A 32 -10.86 7.76 -22.05
N ARG A 33 -10.36 7.07 -23.08
CA ARG A 33 -11.21 6.45 -24.10
C ARG A 33 -12.03 5.30 -23.54
N GLU A 34 -11.42 4.40 -22.75
CA GLU A 34 -12.13 3.25 -22.19
C GLU A 34 -13.19 3.68 -21.16
N PHE A 35 -12.88 4.64 -20.28
CA PHE A 35 -13.86 5.17 -19.34
C PHE A 35 -15.00 5.91 -20.03
N LEU A 36 -14.70 6.68 -21.08
CA LEU A 36 -15.74 7.34 -21.87
C LEU A 36 -16.68 6.34 -22.56
N ILE A 37 -16.13 5.26 -23.15
CA ILE A 37 -16.95 4.21 -23.76
C ILE A 37 -17.85 3.54 -22.72
N PHE A 38 -17.30 3.21 -21.55
CA PHE A 38 -18.05 2.63 -20.45
C PHE A 38 -19.18 3.53 -19.96
N LEU A 39 -18.88 4.82 -19.74
CA LEU A 39 -19.87 5.79 -19.28
C LEU A 39 -20.95 6.08 -20.32
N LYS A 40 -20.60 6.15 -21.61
CA LYS A 40 -21.59 6.26 -22.70
C LYS A 40 -22.52 5.05 -22.74
N PHE A 41 -21.99 3.85 -22.55
CA PHE A 41 -22.81 2.65 -22.47
C PHE A 41 -23.77 2.68 -21.28
N ARG A 42 -23.29 3.05 -20.08
CA ARG A 42 -24.14 3.22 -18.89
C ARG A 42 -25.23 4.26 -19.10
N LYS A 43 -24.90 5.39 -19.72
CA LYS A 43 -25.86 6.43 -20.10
C LYS A 43 -26.94 5.89 -21.03
N ASN A 44 -26.58 5.08 -22.02
CA ASN A 44 -27.55 4.48 -22.95
C ASN A 44 -28.47 3.49 -22.27
N VAL A 45 -27.95 2.60 -21.42
CA VAL A 45 -28.76 1.67 -20.62
C VAL A 45 -29.75 2.42 -19.72
N LEU A 46 -29.30 3.49 -19.06
CA LEU A 46 -30.19 4.32 -18.24
C LEU A 46 -31.27 5.00 -19.08
N LYS A 47 -30.93 5.51 -20.27
CA LYS A 47 -31.91 6.13 -21.19
C LYS A 47 -32.96 5.14 -21.67
N GLU A 48 -32.55 3.91 -22.00
CA GLU A 48 -33.47 2.83 -22.40
C GLU A 48 -34.38 2.40 -21.25
N ALA A 49 -33.87 2.40 -20.01
CA ALA A 49 -34.67 2.05 -18.84
C ALA A 49 -35.62 3.18 -18.39
N THR A 50 -35.30 4.44 -18.67
CA THR A 50 -36.18 5.59 -18.34
C THR A 50 -37.26 5.81 -19.40
N ILE A 51 -38.50 5.46 -19.05
CA ILE A 51 -39.69 5.59 -19.93
C ILE A 51 -40.03 7.07 -20.25
N VAL A 52 -39.67 8.02 -19.37
CA VAL A 52 -40.04 9.43 -19.52
C VAL A 52 -38.95 10.23 -20.25
N LYS A 53 -39.09 10.34 -21.58
CA LYS A 53 -38.22 11.10 -22.49
C LYS A 53 -38.06 12.60 -22.16
N ASN A 54 -38.89 13.15 -21.28
CA ASN A 54 -38.85 14.56 -20.84
C ASN A 54 -38.41 14.77 -19.37
N SER A 55 -37.93 13.73 -18.69
CA SER A 55 -37.39 13.89 -17.34
C SER A 55 -36.15 14.80 -17.33
N LEU A 56 -35.94 15.50 -16.21
CA LEU A 56 -34.80 16.39 -15.99
C LEU A 56 -33.45 15.65 -16.21
N ILE A 57 -33.42 14.36 -15.84
CA ILE A 57 -32.30 13.43 -16.06
C ILE A 57 -32.04 13.22 -17.57
N TYR A 58 -33.08 13.08 -18.40
CA TYR A 58 -32.92 12.91 -19.85
C TYR A 58 -32.34 14.17 -20.54
N ARG A 59 -32.74 15.37 -20.07
CA ARG A 59 -32.20 16.65 -20.57
C ARG A 59 -30.76 16.89 -20.14
N ILE A 60 -30.41 16.65 -18.87
CA ILE A 60 -29.03 16.76 -18.37
C ILE A 60 -28.10 15.74 -19.05
N THR A 61 -28.60 14.54 -19.34
CA THR A 61 -27.87 13.50 -20.08
C THR A 61 -27.99 13.62 -21.59
N SER A 62 -28.54 14.70 -22.16
CA SER A 62 -28.59 14.85 -23.63
C SER A 62 -27.16 15.05 -24.18
N GLY A 63 -26.39 15.95 -23.58
CA GLY A 63 -24.98 16.19 -23.91
C GLY A 63 -24.02 15.13 -23.38
N ASP A 64 -22.85 15.05 -23.99
CA ASP A 64 -21.73 14.20 -23.55
C ASP A 64 -20.72 14.95 -22.67
N PHE A 65 -20.87 16.28 -22.51
CA PHE A 65 -19.89 17.13 -21.82
C PHE A 65 -19.54 16.65 -20.40
N TYR A 66 -20.55 16.33 -19.58
CA TYR A 66 -20.33 15.78 -18.24
C TYR A 66 -19.62 14.42 -18.26
N LEU A 67 -19.87 13.58 -19.28
CA LEU A 67 -19.16 12.30 -19.42
C LEU A 67 -17.69 12.51 -19.74
N TYR A 68 -17.36 13.50 -20.59
CA TYR A 68 -15.98 13.87 -20.86
C TYR A 68 -15.26 14.33 -19.58
N ILE A 69 -15.88 15.21 -18.79
CA ILE A 69 -15.31 15.68 -17.52
C ILE A 69 -15.08 14.53 -16.54
N ILE A 70 -16.09 13.67 -16.34
CA ILE A 70 -15.97 12.53 -15.41
C ILE A 70 -14.89 11.57 -15.89
N SER A 71 -14.85 11.26 -17.20
CA SER A 71 -13.80 10.41 -17.77
C SER A 71 -12.40 11.01 -17.59
N PHE A 72 -12.28 12.34 -17.67
CA PHE A 72 -11.04 13.09 -17.44
C PHE A 72 -10.49 12.87 -16.03
N PHE A 73 -11.30 13.11 -15.01
CA PHE A 73 -10.87 12.91 -13.63
C PHE A 73 -10.61 11.43 -13.31
N MET A 74 -11.43 10.51 -13.82
CA MET A 74 -11.18 9.07 -13.65
C MET A 74 -9.86 8.64 -14.30
N ALA A 75 -9.55 9.12 -15.50
CA ALA A 75 -8.31 8.80 -16.18
C ALA A 75 -7.09 9.40 -15.48
N LEU A 76 -7.17 10.64 -14.98
CA LEU A 76 -6.10 11.24 -14.18
C LEU A 76 -5.81 10.39 -12.94
N PHE A 77 -6.85 10.06 -12.18
CA PHE A 77 -6.73 9.22 -10.99
C PHE A 77 -6.10 7.85 -11.34
N ALA A 78 -6.59 7.19 -12.39
CA ALA A 78 -6.07 5.90 -12.84
C ALA A 78 -4.58 6.00 -13.24
N THR A 79 -4.18 7.05 -13.96
CA THR A 79 -2.78 7.24 -14.35
C THR A 79 -1.86 7.48 -13.17
N PHE A 80 -2.25 8.33 -12.22
CA PHE A 80 -1.44 8.59 -11.03
C PHE A 80 -1.33 7.35 -10.16
N SER A 81 -2.44 6.65 -9.93
CA SER A 81 -2.45 5.41 -9.14
C SER A 81 -1.58 4.32 -9.78
N LEU A 82 -1.71 4.11 -11.11
CA LEU A 82 -0.88 3.15 -11.84
C LEU A 82 0.60 3.53 -11.77
N PHE A 83 0.93 4.81 -11.96
CA PHE A 83 2.29 5.32 -11.89
C PHE A 83 2.92 5.08 -10.51
N SER A 84 2.25 5.49 -9.43
CA SER A 84 2.74 5.31 -8.06
C SER A 84 2.98 3.84 -7.71
N ASN A 85 2.08 2.95 -8.15
CA ASN A 85 2.22 1.52 -7.93
C ASN A 85 3.33 0.89 -8.79
N LEU A 86 3.53 1.33 -10.03
CA LEU A 86 4.62 0.80 -10.87
C LEU A 86 6.01 1.19 -10.36
N ILE A 87 6.18 2.37 -9.79
CA ILE A 87 7.46 2.80 -9.19
C ILE A 87 7.81 1.92 -7.99
N THR A 88 6.82 1.58 -7.16
CA THR A 88 7.00 0.77 -5.95
C THR A 88 7.04 -0.73 -6.24
N SER A 89 6.59 -1.17 -7.42
CA SER A 89 6.47 -2.58 -7.78
C SER A 89 7.80 -3.33 -7.71
N GLN A 90 7.81 -4.52 -7.13
CA GLN A 90 8.95 -5.42 -7.08
C GLN A 90 9.00 -6.34 -8.31
N LYS A 91 10.11 -7.07 -8.48
CA LYS A 91 10.28 -8.04 -9.58
C LYS A 91 9.16 -9.09 -9.64
N GLN A 92 8.68 -9.51 -8.48
CA GLN A 92 7.59 -10.49 -8.37
C GLN A 92 6.28 -9.93 -8.94
N ASP A 93 5.97 -8.66 -8.68
CA ASP A 93 4.74 -8.00 -9.12
C ASP A 93 4.61 -8.04 -10.64
N PHE A 94 5.73 -7.83 -11.36
CA PHE A 94 5.77 -7.90 -12.82
C PHE A 94 5.46 -9.30 -13.37
N LEU A 95 5.81 -10.38 -12.66
CA LEU A 95 5.41 -11.74 -13.06
C LEU A 95 3.89 -11.89 -13.03
N PHE A 96 3.26 -11.42 -11.95
CA PHE A 96 1.80 -11.47 -11.82
C PHE A 96 1.09 -10.57 -12.84
N LEU A 97 1.62 -9.39 -13.11
CA LEU A 97 1.04 -8.43 -14.05
C LEU A 97 1.20 -8.80 -15.53
N PHE A 98 2.32 -9.43 -15.92
CA PHE A 98 2.62 -9.68 -17.34
C PHE A 98 2.50 -11.14 -17.77
N ILE A 99 2.44 -12.08 -16.84
CA ILE A 99 2.24 -13.50 -17.14
C ILE A 99 0.85 -13.94 -16.67
N PHE A 100 0.58 -13.86 -15.37
CA PHE A 100 -0.67 -14.37 -14.81
C PHE A 100 -1.90 -13.55 -15.26
N LEU A 101 -1.85 -12.23 -15.16
CA LEU A 101 -2.95 -11.35 -15.53
C LEU A 101 -3.47 -11.56 -16.96
N PRO A 102 -2.63 -11.52 -18.02
CA PRO A 102 -3.14 -11.74 -19.35
C PRO A 102 -3.67 -13.18 -19.54
N LEU A 103 -3.06 -14.19 -18.91
CA LEU A 103 -3.55 -15.58 -18.94
C LEU A 103 -4.96 -15.70 -18.36
N PHE A 104 -5.20 -15.12 -17.18
CA PHE A 104 -6.53 -15.09 -16.57
C PHE A 104 -7.52 -14.30 -17.44
N LEU A 105 -7.10 -13.19 -18.03
CA LEU A 105 -7.97 -12.37 -18.88
C LEU A 105 -8.44 -13.16 -20.10
N LEU A 106 -7.55 -13.94 -20.74
CA LEU A 106 -7.93 -14.85 -21.83
C LEU A 106 -8.89 -15.96 -21.36
N PHE A 107 -8.59 -16.58 -20.23
CA PHE A 107 -9.38 -17.68 -19.69
C PHE A 107 -10.83 -17.22 -19.40
N PHE A 108 -10.98 -16.11 -18.67
CA PHE A 108 -12.29 -15.56 -18.35
C PHE A 108 -12.99 -15.01 -19.59
N LYS A 109 -12.27 -14.37 -20.51
CA LYS A 109 -12.88 -13.92 -21.77
C LYS A 109 -13.42 -15.09 -22.58
N LYS A 110 -12.70 -16.21 -22.71
CA LYS A 110 -13.22 -17.41 -23.39
C LYS A 110 -14.45 -18.01 -22.71
N LYS A 111 -14.44 -18.13 -21.38
CA LYS A 111 -15.56 -18.72 -20.64
C LYS A 111 -16.80 -17.82 -20.63
N PHE A 112 -16.65 -16.52 -20.46
CA PHE A 112 -17.77 -15.58 -20.37
C PHE A 112 -18.30 -15.12 -21.74
N HIS A 113 -17.51 -15.20 -22.82
CA HIS A 113 -17.99 -14.92 -24.18
C HIS A 113 -19.14 -15.84 -24.58
N LEU A 114 -19.14 -17.08 -24.10
CA LEU A 114 -20.24 -18.03 -24.31
C LEU A 114 -21.54 -17.63 -23.59
N GLN A 115 -21.48 -16.76 -22.60
CA GLN A 115 -22.63 -16.39 -21.76
C GLN A 115 -23.13 -14.97 -22.00
N PHE A 116 -22.34 -14.10 -22.65
CA PHE A 116 -22.61 -12.67 -22.73
C PHE A 116 -22.25 -12.10 -24.10
N ILE A 117 -23.18 -11.33 -24.70
CA ILE A 117 -22.93 -10.55 -25.93
C ILE A 117 -21.79 -9.55 -25.71
N ASP A 118 -20.93 -9.36 -26.73
CA ASP A 118 -19.79 -8.43 -26.70
C ASP A 118 -20.26 -6.98 -26.44
N ASN A 119 -20.17 -6.56 -25.17
CA ASN A 119 -20.57 -5.24 -24.69
C ASN A 119 -19.49 -4.67 -23.76
N ALA A 120 -19.31 -3.34 -23.76
CA ALA A 120 -18.32 -2.65 -22.92
C ALA A 120 -18.50 -2.91 -21.42
N TYR A 121 -19.73 -3.18 -20.99
CA TYR A 121 -20.04 -3.54 -19.60
C TYR A 121 -19.62 -4.97 -19.22
N ASN A 122 -19.67 -5.91 -20.16
CA ASN A 122 -19.18 -7.27 -19.94
C ASN A 122 -17.65 -7.30 -19.91
N ASP A 123 -17.00 -6.51 -20.76
CA ASP A 123 -15.56 -6.27 -20.69
C ASP A 123 -15.14 -5.75 -19.30
N PHE A 124 -15.86 -4.77 -18.74
CA PHE A 124 -15.65 -4.27 -17.38
C PHE A 124 -15.75 -5.40 -16.33
N ARG A 125 -16.80 -6.23 -16.40
CA ARG A 125 -17.00 -7.34 -15.46
C ARG A 125 -15.88 -8.37 -15.54
N ILE A 126 -15.46 -8.73 -16.76
CA ILE A 126 -14.34 -9.65 -16.99
C ILE A 126 -13.06 -9.06 -16.38
N ILE A 127 -12.80 -7.76 -16.58
CA ILE A 127 -11.64 -7.06 -16.00
C ILE A 127 -11.64 -7.15 -14.48
N VAL A 128 -12.78 -6.85 -13.82
CA VAL A 128 -12.89 -6.90 -12.35
C VAL A 128 -12.69 -8.31 -11.81
N ILE A 129 -13.34 -9.31 -12.42
CA ILE A 129 -13.21 -10.71 -11.99
C ILE A 129 -11.78 -11.20 -12.17
N THR A 130 -11.17 -10.91 -13.33
CA THR A 130 -9.80 -11.29 -13.64
C THR A 130 -8.84 -10.67 -12.62
N SER A 131 -9.00 -9.37 -12.34
CA SER A 131 -8.16 -8.62 -11.41
C SER A 131 -8.33 -9.07 -9.97
N PHE A 132 -9.53 -9.50 -9.59
CA PHE A 132 -9.81 -10.07 -8.28
C PHE A 132 -9.03 -11.36 -8.07
N PHE A 133 -9.10 -12.30 -9.02
CA PHE A 133 -8.40 -13.58 -8.89
C PHE A 133 -6.88 -13.41 -8.93
N THR A 134 -6.36 -12.53 -9.79
CA THR A 134 -4.91 -12.27 -9.85
C THR A 134 -4.40 -11.65 -8.55
N ALA A 135 -5.12 -10.66 -8.01
CA ALA A 135 -4.75 -10.01 -6.76
C ALA A 135 -4.86 -10.95 -5.56
N PHE A 136 -5.88 -11.82 -5.55
CA PHE A 136 -6.05 -12.80 -4.49
C PHE A 136 -4.93 -13.85 -4.48
N ILE A 137 -4.54 -14.36 -5.65
CA ILE A 137 -3.43 -15.30 -5.75
C ILE A 137 -2.11 -14.61 -5.38
N TYR A 138 -1.92 -13.36 -5.81
CA TYR A 138 -0.77 -12.55 -5.43
C TYR A 138 -0.67 -12.34 -3.91
N SER A 139 -1.76 -11.94 -3.25
CA SER A 139 -1.76 -11.69 -1.81
C SER A 139 -1.57 -12.98 -1.00
N LEU A 140 -2.13 -14.10 -1.45
CA LEU A 140 -1.84 -15.42 -0.88
C LEU A 140 -0.36 -15.78 -1.04
N PHE A 141 0.21 -15.54 -2.23
CA PHE A 141 1.62 -15.81 -2.46
C PHE A 141 2.51 -14.99 -1.51
N ASN A 142 2.23 -13.69 -1.35
CA ASN A 142 2.98 -12.84 -0.42
C ASN A 142 2.86 -13.34 1.04
N LEU A 143 1.69 -13.80 1.46
CA LEU A 143 1.47 -14.28 2.82
C LEU A 143 2.28 -15.54 3.14
N PHE A 144 2.44 -16.46 2.18
CA PHE A 144 3.11 -17.75 2.41
C PHE A 144 4.61 -17.75 2.08
N PHE A 145 5.04 -17.01 1.05
CA PHE A 145 6.39 -17.13 0.50
C PHE A 145 7.31 -15.96 0.85
N VAL A 146 6.78 -14.79 1.21
CA VAL A 146 7.60 -13.64 1.62
C VAL A 146 7.86 -13.74 3.11
N LYS A 147 9.14 -13.90 3.50
CA LYS A 147 9.54 -13.87 4.91
C LYS A 147 9.29 -12.47 5.47
N GLN A 148 8.38 -12.38 6.44
CA GLN A 148 8.22 -11.15 7.23
C GLN A 148 9.39 -11.08 8.22
N VAL A 149 10.24 -10.10 8.02
CA VAL A 149 11.31 -9.74 8.97
C VAL A 149 10.68 -8.88 10.06
N ASP A 150 11.12 -9.04 11.30
CA ASP A 150 10.73 -8.16 12.40
C ASP A 150 11.11 -6.72 12.02
N PHE A 151 10.11 -5.84 11.89
CA PHE A 151 10.32 -4.50 11.38
C PHE A 151 10.74 -3.57 12.52
N ASN A 152 12.04 -3.27 12.60
CA ASN A 152 12.58 -2.35 13.60
C ASN A 152 12.72 -0.92 13.06
N LEU A 153 12.94 0.04 13.95
CA LEU A 153 13.22 1.44 13.60
C LEU A 153 14.44 1.59 12.69
N ASN A 154 15.41 0.68 12.79
CA ASN A 154 16.57 0.63 11.89
C ASN A 154 16.18 0.21 10.46
N ASP A 155 15.22 -0.71 10.31
CA ASP A 155 14.73 -1.13 9.00
C ASP A 155 13.89 -0.04 8.33
N PHE A 156 13.11 0.70 9.13
CA PHE A 156 12.45 1.92 8.68
C PHE A 156 13.44 2.94 8.09
N TYR A 157 14.55 3.15 8.79
CA TYR A 157 15.61 4.05 8.33
C TYR A 157 16.30 3.55 7.05
N GLN A 158 16.61 2.25 6.97
CA GLN A 158 17.17 1.68 5.76
C GLN A 158 16.22 1.82 4.57
N ASN A 159 14.91 1.61 4.78
CA ASN A 159 13.91 1.81 3.74
C ASN A 159 13.77 3.28 3.30
N MET A 160 14.03 4.25 4.18
CA MET A 160 14.12 5.67 3.82
C MET A 160 15.35 5.99 2.94
N ILE A 161 16.49 5.36 3.19
CA ILE A 161 17.72 5.62 2.43
C ILE A 161 17.68 4.93 1.06
N TYR A 162 17.34 3.62 1.06
CA TYR A 162 17.47 2.73 -0.10
C TYR A 162 16.20 2.70 -0.97
N TYR A 163 15.67 3.87 -1.32
CA TYR A 163 14.55 3.99 -2.24
C TYR A 163 15.02 3.92 -3.72
N LYS A 164 14.11 3.61 -4.64
CA LYS A 164 14.44 3.52 -6.08
C LYS A 164 14.69 4.92 -6.65
N ASN A 165 15.86 5.13 -7.24
CA ASN A 165 16.26 6.43 -7.77
C ASN A 165 15.72 6.63 -9.19
N SER A 166 15.54 7.90 -9.58
CA SER A 166 15.22 8.31 -10.93
C SER A 166 16.05 9.52 -11.34
N SER A 167 16.50 9.56 -12.58
CA SER A 167 17.16 10.73 -13.18
C SER A 167 16.26 11.97 -13.18
N PHE A 168 14.93 11.78 -13.27
CA PHE A 168 13.95 12.86 -13.21
C PHE A 168 13.58 13.21 -11.76
N PHE A 169 13.78 14.47 -11.37
CA PHE A 169 13.60 14.95 -9.99
C PHE A 169 12.20 14.70 -9.42
N ILE A 170 11.14 14.89 -10.20
CA ILE A 170 9.76 14.68 -9.72
C ILE A 170 9.52 13.20 -9.40
N PHE A 171 10.06 12.29 -10.22
CA PHE A 171 9.93 10.85 -9.99
C PHE A 171 10.79 10.38 -8.81
N ASP A 172 11.99 10.95 -8.63
CA ASP A 172 12.83 10.71 -7.45
C ASP A 172 12.09 11.12 -6.18
N PHE A 173 11.50 12.32 -6.16
CA PHE A 173 10.71 12.83 -5.03
C PHE A 173 9.50 11.93 -4.72
N ILE A 174 8.73 11.53 -5.73
CA ILE A 174 7.56 10.66 -5.52
C ILE A 174 7.99 9.27 -5.01
N SER A 175 9.07 8.70 -5.57
CA SER A 175 9.62 7.43 -5.12
C SER A 175 10.05 7.48 -3.65
N GLN A 176 10.72 8.57 -3.25
CA GLN A 176 11.10 8.81 -1.86
C GLN A 176 9.87 8.92 -0.95
N CYS A 177 8.86 9.72 -1.31
CA CYS A 177 7.62 9.83 -0.53
C CYS A 177 6.91 8.48 -0.37
N LEU A 178 6.86 7.67 -1.43
CA LEU A 178 6.23 6.35 -1.38
C LEU A 178 7.01 5.38 -0.49
N ALA A 179 8.35 5.42 -0.51
CA ALA A 179 9.18 4.60 0.38
C ALA A 179 8.94 4.96 1.85
N ILE A 180 8.81 6.25 2.18
CA ILE A 180 8.50 6.72 3.53
C ILE A 180 7.11 6.24 3.96
N LEU A 181 6.10 6.40 3.10
CA LEU A 181 4.74 5.95 3.38
C LEU A 181 4.68 4.42 3.58
N ASN A 182 5.40 3.64 2.79
CA ASN A 182 5.45 2.19 2.96
C ASN A 182 6.15 1.79 4.26
N GLY A 183 7.27 2.44 4.59
CA GLY A 183 7.94 2.22 5.88
C GLY A 183 7.05 2.57 7.07
N LEU A 184 6.27 3.65 6.97
CA LEU A 184 5.32 4.04 8.01
C LEU A 184 4.21 3.01 8.14
N LYS A 185 3.65 2.53 7.02
CA LYS A 185 2.66 1.44 6.99
C LYS A 185 3.21 0.22 7.73
N GLU A 186 4.40 -0.25 7.37
CA GLU A 186 5.01 -1.44 7.96
C GLU A 186 5.24 -1.27 9.47
N TYR A 187 5.77 -0.12 9.90
CA TYR A 187 5.97 0.19 11.32
C TYR A 187 4.66 0.21 12.14
N PHE A 188 3.63 0.90 11.65
CA PHE A 188 2.34 0.95 12.34
C PHE A 188 1.68 -0.43 12.39
N LEU A 189 1.69 -1.17 11.28
CA LEU A 189 1.09 -2.49 11.25
C LEU A 189 1.83 -3.46 12.18
N PHE A 190 3.16 -3.39 12.28
CA PHE A 190 3.95 -4.25 13.16
C PHE A 190 3.62 -3.99 14.64
N SER A 191 3.31 -2.74 14.99
CA SER A 191 2.95 -2.34 16.36
C SER A 191 1.67 -3.01 16.89
N PHE A 192 0.80 -3.53 16.02
CA PHE A 192 -0.42 -4.26 16.41
C PHE A 192 -0.18 -5.75 16.74
N GLY A 193 1.05 -6.26 16.56
CA GLY A 193 1.41 -7.65 16.77
C GLY A 193 1.30 -8.53 15.51
N ILE A 194 2.00 -9.66 15.52
CA ILE A 194 2.29 -10.49 14.32
C ILE A 194 1.04 -10.97 13.58
N ILE A 195 -0.02 -11.35 14.30
CA ILE A 195 -1.25 -11.89 13.68
C ILE A 195 -2.00 -10.77 12.96
N TRP A 196 -2.22 -9.64 13.63
CA TRP A 196 -2.91 -8.48 13.05
C TRP A 196 -2.10 -7.88 11.91
N PHE A 197 -0.76 -7.82 12.04
CA PHE A 197 0.15 -7.44 10.96
C PHE A 197 -0.11 -8.26 9.69
N LYS A 198 -0.16 -9.59 9.80
CA LYS A 198 -0.42 -10.47 8.64
C LYS A 198 -1.78 -10.22 7.99
N ILE A 199 -2.84 -10.08 8.79
CA ILE A 199 -4.19 -9.87 8.27
C ILE A 199 -4.29 -8.51 7.57
N PHE A 200 -3.86 -7.43 8.22
CA PHE A 200 -3.94 -6.11 7.62
C PHE A 200 -3.01 -5.98 6.42
N ASN A 201 -1.80 -6.52 6.48
CA ASN A 201 -0.90 -6.48 5.33
C ASN A 201 -1.48 -7.25 4.14
N PHE A 202 -2.11 -8.41 4.37
CA PHE A 202 -2.84 -9.14 3.33
C PHE A 202 -3.95 -8.28 2.69
N ILE A 203 -4.77 -7.61 3.50
CA ILE A 203 -5.88 -6.78 2.99
C ILE A 203 -5.33 -5.58 2.19
N PHE A 204 -4.32 -4.88 2.70
CA PHE A 204 -3.73 -3.73 2.03
C PHE A 204 -3.03 -4.13 0.73
N ASP A 205 -2.26 -5.21 0.75
CA ASP A 205 -1.55 -5.71 -0.45
C ASP A 205 -2.55 -6.20 -1.49
N PHE A 206 -3.62 -6.91 -1.06
CA PHE A 206 -4.72 -7.31 -1.94
C PHE A 206 -5.39 -6.10 -2.59
N LEU A 207 -5.82 -5.12 -1.80
CA LEU A 207 -6.54 -3.94 -2.32
C LEU A 207 -5.65 -3.13 -3.27
N ASN A 208 -4.39 -2.90 -2.91
CA ASN A 208 -3.49 -2.11 -3.72
C ASN A 208 -3.17 -2.82 -5.05
N PHE A 209 -2.83 -4.11 -4.98
CA PHE A 209 -2.56 -4.90 -6.18
C PHE A 209 -3.81 -5.10 -7.04
N PHE A 210 -5.00 -5.21 -6.44
CA PHE A 210 -6.27 -5.29 -7.16
C PHE A 210 -6.53 -4.04 -8.00
N ILE A 211 -6.31 -2.85 -7.45
CA ILE A 211 -6.45 -1.58 -8.17
C ILE A 211 -5.44 -1.51 -9.33
N LEU A 212 -4.17 -1.84 -9.07
CA LEU A 212 -3.12 -1.88 -10.09
C LEU A 212 -3.46 -2.87 -11.23
N SER A 213 -3.83 -4.09 -10.86
CA SER A 213 -4.22 -5.15 -11.77
C SER A 213 -5.43 -4.77 -12.61
N SER A 214 -6.40 -4.05 -12.03
CA SER A 214 -7.58 -3.55 -12.74
C SER A 214 -7.19 -2.56 -13.82
N PHE A 215 -6.38 -1.56 -13.50
CA PHE A 215 -5.92 -0.57 -14.48
C PHE A 215 -5.08 -1.18 -15.60
N ILE A 216 -4.18 -2.11 -15.27
CA ILE A 216 -3.39 -2.81 -16.28
C ILE A 216 -4.28 -3.70 -17.15
N SER A 217 -5.29 -4.37 -16.58
CA SER A 217 -6.29 -5.14 -17.32
C SER A 217 -7.09 -4.29 -18.31
N TYR A 218 -7.42 -3.03 -17.98
CA TYR A 218 -8.04 -2.11 -18.94
C TYR A 218 -7.12 -1.83 -20.13
N LEU A 219 -5.83 -1.60 -19.89
CA LEU A 219 -4.85 -1.38 -20.96
C LEU A 219 -4.71 -2.62 -21.84
N TYR A 220 -4.69 -3.81 -21.22
CA TYR A 220 -4.75 -5.08 -21.93
C TYR A 220 -6.02 -5.21 -22.76
N ASN A 221 -7.21 -4.94 -22.20
CA ASN A 221 -8.46 -5.04 -22.95
C ASN A 221 -8.50 -4.08 -24.14
N PHE A 222 -7.99 -2.85 -23.96
CA PHE A 222 -7.82 -1.89 -25.05
C PHE A 222 -6.89 -2.42 -26.14
N ALA A 223 -5.82 -3.14 -25.78
CA ALA A 223 -4.89 -3.73 -26.74
C ALA A 223 -5.43 -5.01 -27.41
N PHE A 224 -6.19 -5.85 -26.70
CA PHE A 224 -6.69 -7.16 -27.15
C PHE A 224 -7.74 -7.10 -28.27
N LYS A 225 -8.25 -5.91 -28.62
CA LYS A 225 -9.27 -5.73 -29.69
C LYS A 225 -8.83 -6.15 -31.10
N LYS A 226 -7.52 -6.30 -31.37
CA LYS A 226 -7.01 -6.66 -32.72
C LYS A 226 -6.21 -7.97 -32.77
N ASN A 227 -5.12 -8.11 -31.99
CA ASN A 227 -4.18 -9.24 -32.13
C ASN A 227 -3.79 -9.85 -30.77
N LYS A 228 -4.35 -11.02 -30.43
CA LYS A 228 -4.24 -11.62 -29.08
C LYS A 228 -2.88 -12.23 -28.78
N ILE A 229 -2.25 -12.95 -29.73
CA ILE A 229 -1.02 -13.73 -29.49
C ILE A 229 0.21 -12.83 -29.30
N TYR A 230 0.38 -11.80 -30.12
CA TYR A 230 1.53 -10.90 -30.03
C TYR A 230 1.60 -10.19 -28.67
N ILE A 231 0.46 -9.85 -28.07
CA ILE A 231 0.41 -9.19 -26.76
C ILE A 231 1.02 -10.09 -25.67
N PHE A 232 0.79 -11.42 -25.73
CA PHE A 232 1.42 -12.35 -24.79
C PHE A 232 2.91 -12.46 -24.99
N ILE A 233 3.35 -12.58 -26.24
CA ILE A 233 4.78 -12.68 -26.56
C ILE A 233 5.51 -11.42 -26.08
N PHE A 234 4.96 -10.23 -26.34
CA PHE A 234 5.53 -8.99 -25.83
C PHE A 234 5.51 -8.90 -24.31
N SER A 235 4.42 -9.28 -23.65
CA SER A 235 4.33 -9.26 -22.18
C SER A 235 5.36 -10.20 -21.55
N PHE A 236 5.53 -11.39 -22.13
CA PHE A 236 6.52 -12.37 -21.68
C PHE A 236 7.96 -11.88 -21.89
N LEU A 237 8.27 -11.33 -23.07
CA LEU A 237 9.58 -10.75 -23.37
C LEU A 237 9.93 -9.62 -22.39
N ILE A 238 8.99 -8.74 -22.07
CA ILE A 238 9.22 -7.68 -21.10
C ILE A 238 9.36 -8.20 -19.68
N ALA A 239 8.59 -9.21 -19.27
CA ALA A 239 8.79 -9.84 -17.97
C ALA A 239 10.22 -10.38 -17.84
N ILE A 240 10.75 -11.01 -18.89
CA ILE A 240 12.15 -11.47 -18.94
C ILE A 240 13.11 -10.29 -18.85
N THR A 241 12.95 -9.26 -19.69
CA THR A 241 13.83 -8.08 -19.69
C THR A 241 13.86 -7.39 -18.33
N LEU A 242 12.71 -7.28 -17.66
CA LEU A 242 12.61 -6.69 -16.33
C LEU A 242 13.28 -7.53 -15.25
N PHE A 243 13.26 -8.87 -15.39
CA PHE A 243 13.94 -9.75 -14.46
C PHE A 243 15.47 -9.57 -14.50
N PHE A 244 16.01 -9.37 -15.70
CA PHE A 244 17.44 -9.13 -15.92
C PHE A 244 17.87 -7.67 -15.72
N SER A 245 16.92 -6.72 -15.75
CA SER A 245 17.22 -5.32 -15.46
C SER A 245 17.72 -5.14 -14.01
N ARG A 246 18.75 -4.30 -13.85
CA ARG A 246 19.24 -3.87 -12.55
C ARG A 246 18.53 -2.58 -12.16
N GLU A 247 17.86 -2.61 -11.02
CA GLU A 247 17.24 -1.41 -10.45
C GLU A 247 18.32 -0.54 -9.80
N THR A 248 18.28 0.77 -10.05
CA THR A 248 19.12 1.72 -9.32
C THR A 248 18.45 2.12 -8.02
N LYS A 249 19.15 1.95 -6.90
CA LYS A 249 18.74 2.44 -5.58
C LYS A 249 19.59 3.65 -5.21
N ASN A 250 18.99 4.56 -4.45
CA ASN A 250 19.76 5.64 -3.86
C ASN A 250 20.68 5.06 -2.76
N GLU A 251 21.97 5.37 -2.86
CA GLU A 251 22.98 5.02 -1.86
C GLU A 251 23.44 6.25 -1.06
N SER A 252 23.01 7.45 -1.47
CA SER A 252 23.43 8.71 -0.85
C SER A 252 22.50 9.12 0.30
N VAL A 253 23.07 9.25 1.50
CA VAL A 253 22.33 9.76 2.67
C VAL A 253 22.21 11.28 2.56
N LYS A 254 21.04 11.77 2.13
CA LYS A 254 20.74 13.22 2.12
C LYS A 254 20.74 13.78 3.55
N THR A 255 21.10 15.06 3.74
CA THR A 255 21.31 15.69 5.07
C THR A 255 20.11 15.54 6.01
N TYR A 256 18.91 15.73 5.51
CA TYR A 256 17.65 15.58 6.25
C TYR A 256 17.39 14.14 6.75
N HIS A 257 17.90 13.11 6.07
CA HIS A 257 17.83 11.74 6.59
C HIS A 257 18.67 11.56 7.86
N LYS A 258 19.77 12.32 8.01
CA LYS A 258 20.59 12.28 9.23
C LYS A 258 19.87 12.93 10.41
N GLU A 259 19.10 13.98 10.17
CA GLU A 259 18.26 14.63 11.19
C GLU A 259 17.15 13.69 11.67
N ILE A 260 16.48 12.99 10.75
CA ILE A 260 15.49 11.95 11.09
C ILE A 260 16.14 10.83 11.91
N PHE A 261 17.33 10.37 11.54
CA PHE A 261 18.08 9.36 12.31
C PHE A 261 18.37 9.83 13.74
N PHE A 262 18.81 11.07 13.89
CA PHE A 262 19.07 11.65 15.20
C PHE A 262 17.79 11.74 16.05
N MET A 263 16.66 12.15 15.45
CA MET A 263 15.36 12.12 16.13
C MET A 263 14.93 10.72 16.55
N VAL A 264 15.09 9.72 15.68
CA VAL A 264 14.73 8.32 15.95
C VAL A 264 15.57 7.75 17.10
N ASN A 265 16.88 8.01 17.11
CA ASN A 265 17.76 7.59 18.20
C ASN A 265 17.44 8.29 19.52
N ASN A 266 17.05 9.57 19.48
CA ASN A 266 16.62 10.26 20.69
C ASN A 266 15.29 9.70 21.22
N LEU A 267 14.38 9.30 20.33
CA LEU A 267 13.11 8.65 20.72
C LEU A 267 13.32 7.25 21.31
N SER A 268 14.25 6.45 20.76
CA SER A 268 14.59 5.15 21.35
C SER A 268 15.24 5.32 22.72
N PHE A 269 16.13 6.30 22.87
CA PHE A 269 16.75 6.62 24.16
C PHE A 269 15.72 7.06 25.21
N LEU A 270 14.76 7.93 24.84
CA LEU A 270 13.66 8.33 25.72
C LEU A 270 12.79 7.14 26.14
N LYS A 271 12.56 6.18 25.24
CA LYS A 271 11.80 4.97 25.53
C LYS A 271 12.53 4.06 26.53
N GLU A 272 13.83 3.86 26.34
CA GLU A 272 14.65 3.06 27.26
C GLU A 272 14.76 3.70 28.65
N GLN A 273 15.00 5.01 28.70
CA GLN A 273 15.09 5.75 29.95
C GLN A 273 13.77 5.68 30.73
N ASN A 274 12.63 5.88 30.07
CA ASN A 274 11.31 5.76 30.70
C ASN A 274 10.98 4.33 31.14
N LEU A 275 11.43 3.30 30.41
CA LEU A 275 11.24 1.91 30.82
C LEU A 275 12.10 1.54 32.02
N SER A 276 13.34 2.05 32.10
CA SER A 276 14.20 1.84 33.27
C SER A 276 13.63 2.52 34.52
N THR A 277 13.17 3.77 34.42
CA THR A 277 12.58 4.47 35.56
C THR A 277 11.30 3.80 36.03
N LEU A 278 10.41 3.40 35.11
CA LEU A 278 9.19 2.64 35.45
C LEU A 278 9.49 1.30 36.11
N LYS A 279 10.60 0.64 35.74
CA LYS A 279 11.01 -0.61 36.37
C LYS A 279 11.54 -0.38 37.78
N GLU A 280 12.35 0.65 37.98
CA GLU A 280 12.82 1.05 39.31
C GLU A 280 11.65 1.47 40.23
N ASP A 281 10.67 2.20 39.71
CA ASP A 281 9.49 2.62 40.47
C ASP A 281 8.60 1.43 40.83
N LYS A 282 8.44 0.47 39.91
CA LYS A 282 7.77 -0.80 40.19
C LYS A 282 8.48 -1.59 41.29
N ASP A 283 9.81 -1.73 41.22
CA ASP A 283 10.58 -2.47 42.21
C ASP A 283 10.53 -1.79 43.59
N LYS A 284 10.53 -0.44 43.64
CA LYS A 284 10.31 0.33 44.88
C LYS A 284 8.91 0.11 45.45
N LEU A 285 7.87 0.15 44.61
CA LEU A 285 6.49 -0.10 45.03
C LEU A 285 6.29 -1.52 45.55
N ASP A 286 6.84 -2.54 44.86
CA ASP A 286 6.78 -3.94 45.31
C ASP A 286 7.48 -4.11 46.66
N LYS A 287 8.61 -3.43 46.88
CA LYS A 287 9.31 -3.44 48.17
C LYS A 287 8.47 -2.79 49.28
N ASN A 288 7.89 -1.62 49.03
CA ASN A 288 7.01 -0.93 49.98
C ASN A 288 5.78 -1.78 50.31
N LEU A 289 5.15 -2.43 49.32
CA LEU A 289 4.01 -3.32 49.52
C LEU A 289 4.36 -4.56 50.36
N ARG A 290 5.54 -5.15 50.16
CA ARG A 290 6.02 -6.26 50.99
C ARG A 290 6.22 -5.84 52.45
N GLN A 291 6.82 -4.67 52.69
CA GLN A 291 7.00 -4.15 54.04
C GLN A 291 5.65 -3.87 54.72
N VAL A 292 4.68 -3.29 54.01
CA VAL A 292 3.32 -3.10 54.53
C VAL A 292 2.64 -4.43 54.85
N ARG A 293 2.81 -5.47 54.00
CA ARG A 293 2.29 -6.81 54.25
C ARG A 293 2.92 -7.47 55.49
N GLU A 294 4.22 -7.28 55.69
CA GLU A 294 4.92 -7.75 56.90
C GLU A 294 4.36 -7.08 58.16
N ILE A 295 4.06 -5.78 58.10
CA ILE A 295 3.44 -5.05 59.22
C ILE A 295 2.02 -5.54 59.50
N LEU A 296 1.21 -5.77 58.46
CA LEU A 296 -0.16 -6.28 58.61
C LEU A 296 -0.21 -7.70 59.21
N ASN A 297 0.87 -8.47 59.07
CA ASN A 297 1.00 -9.81 59.63
C ASN A 297 1.51 -9.82 61.09
N LYS A 298 1.91 -8.66 61.67
CA LYS A 298 2.38 -8.55 63.06
C LYS A 298 1.20 -8.61 64.04
N ASN A 299 1.46 -9.07 65.26
CA ASN A 299 0.44 -9.10 66.33
C ASN A 299 0.13 -7.68 66.84
N ALA A 300 -1.06 -7.47 67.44
CA ALA A 300 -1.52 -6.14 67.89
C ALA A 300 -0.54 -5.39 68.80
N PHE A 301 0.20 -6.11 69.65
CA PHE A 301 1.23 -5.54 70.53
C PHE A 301 2.48 -5.08 69.75
N GLU A 302 2.90 -5.85 68.75
CA GLU A 302 4.04 -5.55 67.87
C GLU A 302 3.73 -4.39 66.93
N ILE A 303 2.48 -4.28 66.46
CA ILE A 303 2.00 -3.12 65.70
C ILE A 303 2.05 -1.85 66.56
N GLY A 304 1.69 -1.95 67.85
CA GLY A 304 1.79 -0.86 68.80
C GLY A 304 3.22 -0.34 68.97
N ILE A 305 4.20 -1.25 69.09
CA ILE A 305 5.63 -0.90 69.17
C ILE A 305 6.12 -0.32 67.83
N TRP A 306 5.71 -0.90 66.71
CA TRP A 306 6.07 -0.42 65.37
C TRP A 306 5.56 1.00 65.10
N TRP A 307 4.37 1.36 65.61
CA TRP A 307 3.77 2.68 65.41
C TRP A 307 4.60 3.85 65.96
N PHE A 308 5.50 3.58 66.91
CA PHE A 308 6.44 4.54 67.51
C PHE A 308 7.90 4.26 67.12
N SER A 309 8.14 3.35 66.18
CA SER A 309 9.48 2.99 65.72
C SER A 309 9.97 3.86 64.56
N LYS A 310 11.30 3.94 64.40
CA LYS A 310 11.93 4.57 63.23
C LYS A 310 11.56 3.91 61.91
N GLU A 311 11.22 2.62 61.93
CA GLU A 311 10.78 1.88 60.73
C GLU A 311 9.52 2.46 60.11
N LYS A 312 8.60 3.01 60.91
CA LYS A 312 7.42 3.71 60.42
C LYS A 312 7.79 5.01 59.71
N GLU A 313 8.70 5.80 60.29
CA GLU A 313 9.14 7.06 59.70
C GLU A 313 9.85 6.83 58.37
N ASP A 314 10.67 5.78 58.28
CA ASP A 314 11.39 5.42 57.06
C ASP A 314 10.44 4.89 55.98
N LEU A 315 9.43 4.09 56.34
CA LEU A 315 8.41 3.60 55.41
C LEU A 315 7.45 4.72 54.96
N GLN A 316 7.15 5.68 55.83
CA GLN A 316 6.36 6.85 55.46
C GLN A 316 7.13 7.78 54.51
N LYS A 317 8.45 7.94 54.70
CA LYS A 317 9.31 8.66 53.76
C LYS A 317 9.39 7.95 52.42
N SER A 318 9.63 6.64 52.40
CA SER A 318 9.71 5.88 51.14
C SER A 318 8.39 5.88 50.36
N LEU A 319 7.25 5.81 51.05
CA LEU A 319 5.93 5.96 50.45
C LEU A 319 5.70 7.35 49.87
N ASN A 320 6.03 8.41 50.62
CA ASN A 320 5.91 9.78 50.16
C ASN A 320 6.82 10.10 48.98
N GLU A 321 8.01 9.48 48.92
CA GLU A 321 8.91 9.58 47.76
C GLU A 321 8.38 8.82 46.55
N SER A 322 7.69 7.69 46.74
CA SER A 322 7.07 6.93 45.64
C SER A 322 5.73 7.51 45.13
N LEU A 323 5.11 8.42 45.89
CA LEU A 323 3.83 9.07 45.56
C LEU A 323 4.00 10.46 44.93
N LYS A 324 5.22 11.00 44.91
CA LYS A 324 5.59 12.22 44.17
C LYS A 324 6.00 11.87 42.75
#